data_AF-A0A838H0R6-F1
#
_entry.id   AF-A0A838H0R6-F1
#
_cell.length_a   1.000
_cell.length_b   1.000
_cell.length_c   1.000
_cell.angle_alpha   90.00
_cell.angle_beta   90.00
_cell.angle_gamma   90.00
#
_symmetry.space_group_name_H-M   'P 1'
#
loop_
_entity.id
_entity.type
_entity.pdbx_description
1 polymer ?
#
loop_
_entity_poly.entity_id
_entity_poly.type
_entity_poly.pdbx_seq_one_letter_code
_entity_poly.pdbx_strand_id
1 'polypeptide(L)' 'MTQRRGVRQVPSRDPLDLVGAAEIAALLGVSRQRVTQLTHAPGFPPPVLRLKMGSLWHAQDIRDWAAENRPPRGA' A
#
# COMPACT_ATOMS: atom_id res chain seq x y z
N MET A 1 -34.08 -15.47 -7.73
CA MET A 1 -32.84 -15.43 -8.53
C MET A 1 -32.24 -14.04 -8.38
N THR A 2 -31.46 -13.82 -7.32
CA THR A 2 -30.90 -12.50 -7.00
C THR A 2 -29.38 -12.65 -6.98
N GLN A 3 -28.75 -12.07 -8.00
CA GLN A 3 -27.32 -12.18 -8.26
C GLN A 3 -26.55 -11.54 -7.09
N ARG A 4 -25.77 -12.34 -6.37
CA ARG A 4 -24.83 -11.89 -5.34
C ARG A 4 -23.80 -11.01 -6.04
N ARG A 5 -23.76 -9.69 -5.74
CA ARG A 5 -22.70 -8.78 -6.23
C ARG A 5 -21.36 -9.45 -5.98
N GLY A 6 -20.59 -9.63 -7.04
CA GLY A 6 -19.28 -10.28 -6.99
C GLY A 6 -18.41 -9.58 -5.96
N VAL A 7 -17.94 -10.35 -4.97
CA VAL A 7 -16.77 -9.98 -4.18
C VAL A 7 -15.68 -9.75 -5.21
N ARG A 8 -15.23 -8.50 -5.38
CA ARG A 8 -14.04 -8.20 -6.17
C ARG A 8 -12.93 -9.04 -5.55
N GLN A 9 -12.59 -10.15 -6.18
CA GLN A 9 -11.46 -10.99 -5.79
C GLN A 9 -10.26 -10.06 -5.87
N VAL A 10 -9.78 -9.61 -4.71
CA VAL A 10 -8.47 -8.97 -4.62
C VAL A 10 -7.52 -10.02 -5.19
N PRO A 11 -6.71 -9.72 -6.23
CA PRO A 11 -5.76 -10.70 -6.75
C PRO A 11 -5.01 -11.26 -5.56
N SER A 12 -4.97 -12.59 -5.42
CA SER A 12 -4.48 -13.27 -4.22
C SER A 12 -3.09 -12.77 -3.90
N ARG A 13 -2.99 -11.78 -3.01
CA ARG A 13 -1.71 -11.25 -2.58
C ARG A 13 -1.06 -12.33 -1.76
N ASP A 14 0.24 -12.49 -1.93
CA ASP A 14 0.99 -13.40 -1.08
C ASP A 14 0.72 -12.98 0.39
N PRO A 15 0.11 -13.87 1.20
CA PRO A 15 -0.21 -13.57 2.60
C PRO A 15 1.02 -13.18 3.43
N LEU A 16 2.22 -13.55 2.97
CA LEU A 16 3.49 -13.30 3.65
C LEU A 16 4.24 -12.08 3.09
N ASP A 17 3.83 -11.50 1.96
CA ASP A 17 4.46 -10.29 1.38
C ASP A 17 3.95 -9.02 2.07
N LEU A 18 4.21 -8.93 3.38
CA LEU A 18 3.86 -7.80 4.24
C LEU A 18 5.08 -6.90 4.50
N VAL A 19 4.86 -5.59 4.37
CA VAL A 19 5.88 -4.56 4.58
C VAL A 19 5.42 -3.55 5.64
N GLY A 20 6.36 -3.08 6.46
CA GLY A 20 6.16 -1.96 7.36
C GLY A 20 6.65 -0.64 6.74
N ALA A 21 6.59 0.43 7.53
CA ALA A 21 6.95 1.76 7.04
C ALA A 21 8.43 1.89 6.64
N ALA A 22 9.33 1.10 7.23
CA ALA A 22 10.76 1.13 6.90
C ALA A 22 11.03 0.46 5.54
N GLU A 23 10.40 -0.69 5.30
CA GLU A 23 10.50 -1.42 4.03
C GLU A 23 9.85 -0.62 2.90
N ILE A 24 8.71 0.05 3.16
CA ILE A 24 8.08 0.97 2.21
C ILE A 24 9.02 2.13 1.85
N ALA A 25 9.72 2.70 2.84
CA ALA A 25 10.68 3.78 2.60
C ALA A 25 11.79 3.33 1.63
N ALA A 26 12.33 2.13 1.84
CA ALA A 26 13.33 1.53 0.95
C ALA A 26 12.76 1.24 -0.44
N LEU A 27 11.56 0.66 -0.53
CA LEU A 27 10.88 0.33 -1.79
C LEU A 27 10.63 1.56 -2.65
N LEU A 28 10.22 2.67 -2.02
CA LEU A 28 9.89 3.92 -2.72
C LEU A 28 11.09 4.86 -2.90
N GLY A 29 12.23 4.57 -2.27
CA GLY A 29 13.39 5.47 -2.28
C GLY A 29 13.14 6.81 -1.59
N VAL A 30 12.37 6.81 -0.49
CA VAL A 30 12.01 8.02 0.28
C VAL A 30 12.37 7.87 1.75
N SER A 31 12.29 8.96 2.52
CA SER A 31 12.50 8.90 3.97
C SER A 31 11.33 8.23 4.70
N ARG A 32 11.59 7.66 5.88
CA ARG A 32 10.53 7.13 6.76
C ARG A 32 9.49 8.19 7.14
N GLN A 33 9.93 9.42 7.38
CA GLN A 33 9.02 10.55 7.64
C GLN A 33 8.09 10.80 6.45
N ARG A 34 8.60 10.69 5.23
CA ARG A 34 7.77 10.81 4.03
C ARG A 34 6.73 9.68 3.95
N VAL A 35 7.10 8.45 4.28
CA VAL A 35 6.14 7.35 4.37
C VAL A 35 5.02 7.67 5.37
N THR A 36 5.33 8.17 6.57
CA THR A 36 4.30 8.58 7.54
C THR A 36 3.32 9.59 6.93
N GLN A 37 3.81 10.63 6.24
CA GLN A 37 2.94 11.58 5.55
C GLN A 37 2.06 10.91 4.49
N LEU A 38 2.64 10.01 3.68
CA LEU A 38 1.91 9.27 2.65
C LEU A 38 0.81 8.40 3.24
N THR A 39 1.02 7.77 4.40
CA THR A 39 -0.02 6.94 5.04
C THR A 39 -1.27 7.72 5.46
N HIS A 40 -1.18 9.04 5.55
CA HIS A 40 -2.32 9.94 5.80
C HIS A 40 -2.88 10.58 4.52
N ALA A 41 -2.24 10.37 3.37
CA ALA A 41 -2.69 10.93 2.11
C ALA A 41 -3.93 10.20 1.57
N PRO A 42 -4.88 10.92 0.92
CA PRO A 42 -5.98 10.29 0.23
C PRO A 42 -5.48 9.28 -0.82
N GLY A 43 -6.12 8.11 -0.86
CA GLY A 43 -5.79 7.06 -1.83
C GLY A 43 -4.59 6.19 -1.46
N PHE A 44 -3.87 6.47 -0.36
CA PHE A 44 -2.84 5.55 0.12
C PHE A 44 -3.46 4.21 0.56
N PRO A 45 -2.80 3.05 0.30
CA PRO A 45 -3.37 1.76 0.61
C PRO A 45 -3.74 1.58 2.09
N PRO A 46 -4.91 0.98 2.39
CA PRO A 46 -5.25 0.63 3.76
C PRO A 46 -4.30 -0.46 4.27
N PRO A 47 -3.90 -0.43 5.55
CA PRO A 47 -3.08 -1.48 6.11
C PRO A 47 -3.88 -2.77 6.30
N VAL A 48 -3.20 -3.89 6.12
CA VAL A 48 -3.72 -5.24 6.39
C VAL A 48 -3.80 -5.48 7.89
N LEU A 49 -2.78 -5.03 8.64
CA LEU A 49 -2.69 -5.19 10.10
C LEU A 49 -2.24 -3.89 10.77
N ARG A 50 -2.71 -3.67 11.99
CA ARG A 50 -2.23 -2.62 12.88
C ARG A 50 -1.71 -3.26 14.17
N LEU A 51 -0.40 -3.21 14.37
CA LEU A 51 0.29 -3.75 15.54
C LEU A 51 0.79 -2.60 16.44
N LYS A 52 1.19 -2.92 17.67
CA LYS A 52 1.85 -1.94 18.56
C LYS A 52 3.14 -1.36 17.94
N MET A 53 3.87 -2.18 17.16
CA MET A 53 5.11 -1.76 16.48
C MET A 53 4.87 -0.93 15.22
N GLY A 54 3.65 -0.92 14.67
CA GLY A 54 3.35 -0.26 13.40
C GLY A 54 2.27 -0.98 12.59
N SER A 55 1.89 -0.36 11.48
CA SER A 55 0.97 -0.97 10.51
C SER A 55 1.74 -1.77 9.46
N LEU A 56 1.09 -2.79 8.89
CA LEU A 56 1.62 -3.62 7.81
C LEU A 56 0.71 -3.55 6.59
N TRP A 57 1.32 -3.50 5.41
CA TRP A 57 0.64 -3.48 4.11
C TRP A 57 1.14 -4.63 3.26
N HIS A 58 0.37 -5.05 2.27
CA HIS A 58 0.93 -5.86 1.21
C HIS A 58 1.89 -5.03 0.37
N ALA A 59 3.07 -5.57 0.04
CA ALA A 59 4.03 -4.83 -0.77
C ALA A 59 3.50 -4.51 -2.17
N GLN A 60 2.66 -5.39 -2.73
CA GLN A 60 2.06 -5.17 -4.04
C GLN A 60 1.17 -3.92 -4.08
N ASP A 61 0.33 -3.67 -3.06
CA ASP A 61 -0.52 -2.46 -2.99
C ASP A 61 0.31 -1.19 -3.03
N ILE A 62 1.45 -1.22 -2.35
CA ILE A 62 2.37 -0.10 -2.30
C ILE A 62 2.99 0.14 -3.67
N ARG A 63 3.39 -0.93 -4.38
CA ARG A 63 3.90 -0.84 -5.76
C ARG A 63 2.84 -0.30 -6.72
N ASP A 64 1.62 -0.82 -6.64
CA ASP A 64 0.49 -0.42 -7.49
C ASP A 64 0.15 1.06 -7.27
N TRP A 65 -0.03 1.45 -6.00
CA TRP A 65 -0.27 2.84 -5.62
C TRP A 65 0.86 3.78 -6.07
N ALA A 66 2.12 3.37 -5.90
CA ALA A 66 3.26 4.19 -6.31
C ALA A 66 3.37 4.35 -7.83
N ALA A 67 2.95 3.34 -8.60
CA ALA A 67 2.89 3.43 -10.05
C ALA A 67 1.81 4.43 -10.52
N GLU A 68 0.65 4.43 -9.86
CA GLU A 68 -0.47 5.34 -10.16
C GLU A 68 -0.19 6.79 -9.72
N ASN A 69 0.59 6.99 -8.66
CA ASN A 69 0.82 8.30 -8.03
C ASN A 69 2.20 8.91 -8.32
N ARG A 70 3.00 8.30 -9.22
CA ARG A 70 4.29 8.86 -9.60
C ARG A 70 4.07 10.15 -10.39
N PRO A 71 4.63 11.30 -9.98
CA PRO A 71 4.57 12.52 -10.78
C PRO A 71 5.23 12.26 -12.14
N PRO A 72 4.69 12.82 -13.25
CA PRO A 72 5.31 12.68 -14.56
C PRO A 72 6.77 13.15 -14.47
N ARG A 73 7.69 12.34 -15.01
CA ARG A 73 9.11 12.70 -15.00
C ARG A 73 9.30 13.93 -15.89
N GLY A 74 9.62 15.06 -15.28
CA GLY A 74 9.92 16.32 -15.97
C GLY A 74 8.70 17.22 -16.14
N ALA A 75 8.47 18.06 -15.14
CA ALA A 75 7.77 19.34 -15.26
C ALA A 75 8.70 20.41 -14.67
#